data_AF-A0A7K3Z465-F1
#
_entry.id   AF-A0A7K3Z465-F1
#
_cell.length_a   1.000
_cell.length_b   1.000
_cell.length_c   1.000
_cell.angle_alpha   90.00
_cell.angle_beta   90.00
_cell.angle_gamma   90.00
#
_symmetry.space_group_name_H-M   'P 1'
#
loop_
_entity.id
_entity.type
_entity.pdbx_description
1 polymer ?
#
loop_
_entity_poly.entity_id
_entity_poly.type
_entity_poly.pdbx_seq_one_letter_code
_entity_poly.pdbx_strand_id
1 'polypeptide(L)' 'MQKFWRFKNNLGASVVKHRGSYGSDDGLWELGVLQFTPKDGEKTEWHLTYSTPITDDVLGYLSESQVEEVLEKIKNL' A
#
# COMPACT_ATOMS: atom_id res chain seq x y z
N MET A 1 0.69 6.68 12.34
CA MET A 1 1.93 6.23 11.69
C MET A 1 1.61 5.86 10.25
N GLN A 2 2.49 6.19 9.31
CA GLN A 2 2.39 5.84 7.89
C GLN A 2 3.75 5.36 7.41
N LYS A 3 3.76 4.35 6.56
CA LYS A 3 4.95 3.79 5.92
C LYS A 3 4.69 3.60 4.42
N PHE A 4 5.74 3.76 3.62
CA PHE A 4 5.69 3.61 2.17
C PHE A 4 6.63 2.50 1.72
N TRP A 5 6.15 1.66 0.80
CA TRP A 5 6.95 0.64 0.11
C TRP A 5 6.93 0.92 -1.37
N ARG A 6 8.05 0.67 -2.03
CA ARG A 6 8.21 0.71 -3.48
C ARG A 6 8.99 -0.52 -3.93
N PHE A 7 8.48 -1.21 -4.93
CA PHE A 7 9.08 -2.40 -5.50
C PHE A 7 9.56 -2.13 -6.93
N LYS A 8 10.31 -3.09 -7.49
CA LYS A 8 10.96 -2.96 -8.81
C LYS A 8 9.97 -2.96 -9.98
N ASN A 9 8.79 -3.54 -9.79
CA ASN A 9 7.69 -3.56 -10.75
C ASN A 9 6.93 -2.22 -10.84
N ASN A 10 7.47 -1.15 -10.23
CA ASN A 10 6.82 0.16 -10.11
C ASN A 10 5.52 0.17 -9.31
N LEU A 11 5.21 -0.90 -8.59
CA LEU A 11 4.14 -0.92 -7.60
C LEU A 11 4.69 -0.73 -6.19
N GLY A 12 3.79 -0.53 -5.25
CA GLY A 12 4.12 -0.46 -3.83
C GLY A 12 2.88 -0.26 -3.00
N ALA A 13 3.06 0.23 -1.78
CA ALA A 13 1.95 0.43 -0.85
C ALA A 13 2.18 1.62 0.06
N SER A 14 1.09 2.26 0.45
CA SER A 14 1.00 3.11 1.63
C SER A 14 0.29 2.32 2.72
N VAL A 15 0.99 1.99 3.80
CA VAL A 15 0.41 1.32 4.97
C VAL A 15 0.29 2.31 6.11
N VAL A 16 -0.93 2.52 6.60
CA VAL A 16 -1.24 3.53 7.61
C VAL A 16 -1.94 2.91 8.81
N LYS A 17 -1.71 3.53 9.96
CA LYS A 17 -2.40 3.28 11.22
C LYS A 17 -2.47 4.60 11.95
N HIS A 18 -3.62 5.25 11.90
CA HIS A 18 -3.85 6.52 12.59
C HIS A 18 -5.04 6.37 13.54
N ARG A 19 -5.11 7.19 14.58
CA ARG A 19 -6.26 7.18 15.49
C ARG A 19 -7.51 7.52 14.66
N GLY A 20 -8.50 6.63 14.64
CA GLY A 20 -9.69 6.75 13.79
C GLY A 20 -9.58 6.10 12.40
N SER A 21 -8.50 5.38 12.09
CA SER A 21 -8.46 4.45 10.94
C SER A 21 -9.20 3.15 11.30
N TYR A 22 -9.67 2.42 10.29
CA TYR A 22 -10.39 1.16 10.49
C TYR A 22 -9.55 0.15 11.31
N GLY A 23 -10.02 -0.17 12.52
CA GLY A 23 -9.37 -1.08 13.45
C GLY A 23 -8.16 -0.50 14.20
N SER A 24 -7.96 0.83 14.20
CA SER A 24 -6.82 1.47 14.89
C SER A 24 -6.78 1.18 16.38
N ASP A 25 -7.96 1.11 17.00
CA ASP A 25 -8.12 0.84 18.43
C ASP A 25 -7.85 -0.64 18.76
N ASP A 26 -7.98 -1.53 17.76
CA ASP A 26 -7.63 -2.95 17.81
C ASP A 26 -6.20 -3.25 17.32
N GLY A 27 -5.45 -2.19 16.95
CA GLY A 27 -4.08 -2.32 16.48
C GLY A 27 -3.91 -2.72 15.01
N LEU A 28 -4.97 -2.64 14.21
CA LEU A 28 -4.99 -3.02 12.79
C LEU A 28 -4.53 -1.88 11.86
N TRP A 29 -4.22 -2.24 10.63
CA TRP A 29 -3.64 -1.38 9.59
C TRP A 29 -4.56 -1.24 8.39
N GLU A 30 -4.37 -0.15 7.66
CA GLU A 30 -4.92 0.06 6.32
C GLU A 30 -3.79 0.06 5.28
N LEU A 31 -4.04 -0.48 4.09
CA LEU A 31 -3.09 -0.60 3.00
C LEU A 31 -3.74 -0.15 1.68
N GLY A 32 -3.17 0.89 1.07
CA GLY A 32 -3.48 1.31 -0.31
C GLY A 32 -2.35 0.94 -1.26
N VAL A 33 -2.68 0.33 -2.41
CA VAL A 33 -1.71 -0.03 -3.45
C VAL A 33 -1.33 1.23 -4.23
N LEU A 34 -0.03 1.41 -4.48
CA LEU A 34 0.52 2.57 -5.18
C LEU A 34 1.10 2.15 -6.52
N GLN A 35 0.85 2.97 -7.55
CA GLN A 35 1.57 2.92 -8.82
C GLN A 35 2.57 4.07 -8.86
N PHE A 36 3.83 3.74 -9.09
CA PHE A 36 4.91 4.69 -9.31
C PHE A 36 5.10 4.89 -10.83
N THR A 37 5.17 6.13 -11.26
CA THR A 37 5.44 6.50 -12.66
C THR A 37 6.70 7.35 -12.70
N PRO A 38 7.76 6.89 -13.39
CA PRO A 38 8.91 7.74 -13.67
C PRO A 38 8.46 8.97 -14.48
N LYS A 39 8.90 10.16 -14.08
CA LYS A 39 8.81 11.36 -14.93
C LYS A 39 10.19 11.74 -15.42
N ASP A 40 10.22 12.50 -16.51
CA ASP A 40 11.46 13.04 -17.06
C ASP A 40 12.28 13.75 -15.96
N GLY A 41 13.53 13.30 -15.78
CA GLY A 41 14.41 13.69 -14.67
C GLY A 41 14.46 12.64 -13.54
N GLU A 42 14.86 13.05 -12.33
CA GLU A 42 14.98 12.16 -11.15
C GLU A 42 13.67 12.02 -10.34
N LYS A 43 12.59 12.65 -10.78
CA LYS A 43 11.32 12.66 -10.03
C LYS A 43 10.48 11.45 -10.38
N THR A 44 10.12 10.68 -9.36
CA THR A 44 9.09 9.64 -9.47
C THR A 44 7.81 10.16 -8.83
N GLU A 45 6.70 10.13 -9.56
CA GLU A 45 5.37 10.36 -9.00
C GLU A 45 4.70 9.05 -8.61
N TRP A 46 3.76 9.13 -7.68
CA TRP A 46 2.95 7.99 -7.28
C TRP A 46 1.50 8.39 -7.10
N HIS A 47 0.60 7.43 -7.33
CA HIS A 47 -0.83 7.57 -7.07
C HIS A 47 -1.39 6.24 -6.54
N LEU A 48 -2.51 6.31 -5.82
CA LEU A 48 -3.29 5.11 -5.48
C LEU A 48 -3.82 4.47 -6.75
N THR A 49 -3.62 3.16 -6.89
CA THR A 49 -4.13 2.39 -8.02
C THR A 49 -5.12 1.35 -7.54
N TYR A 50 -6.25 1.29 -8.23
CA TYR A 50 -7.32 0.30 -8.04
C TYR A 50 -7.38 -0.69 -9.20
N SER A 51 -6.40 -0.60 -10.11
CA SER A 51 -6.34 -1.40 -11.34
C SER A 51 -5.54 -2.70 -11.17
N THR A 52 -5.24 -3.08 -9.93
CA THR A 52 -4.45 -4.29 -9.63
C THR A 52 -5.38 -5.45 -9.26
N PRO A 53 -5.02 -6.71 -9.57
CA PRO A 53 -5.81 -7.86 -9.15
C PRO A 53 -5.78 -8.12 -7.63
N ILE A 54 -5.06 -7.30 -6.87
CA ILE A 54 -4.93 -7.42 -5.41
C ILE A 54 -6.17 -6.84 -4.73
N THR A 55 -6.58 -5.65 -5.16
CA THR A 55 -7.71 -4.92 -4.60
C THR A 55 -8.12 -3.81 -5.56
N ASP A 56 -9.42 -3.54 -5.61
CA ASP A 56 -10.05 -2.39 -6.26
C ASP A 56 -10.40 -1.27 -5.26
N ASP A 57 -10.07 -1.44 -3.98
CA ASP A 57 -10.23 -0.44 -2.91
C ASP A 57 -9.08 -0.48 -1.89
N VAL A 58 -9.08 0.41 -0.90
CA VAL A 58 -8.17 0.37 0.26
C VAL A 58 -8.51 -0.82 1.14
N LEU A 59 -7.51 -1.64 1.47
CA LEU A 59 -7.66 -2.76 2.38
C LEU A 59 -7.55 -2.28 3.83
N GLY A 60 -8.63 -2.38 4.60
CA GLY A 60 -8.65 -2.06 6.03
C GLY A 60 -8.58 -3.29 6.93
N TYR A 61 -8.50 -3.06 8.24
CA TYR A 61 -8.54 -4.10 9.29
C TYR A 61 -7.47 -5.20 9.15
N LEU A 62 -6.29 -4.85 8.66
CA LEU A 62 -5.21 -5.81 8.46
C LEU A 62 -4.35 -5.97 9.72
N SER A 63 -4.09 -7.20 10.14
CA SER A 63 -2.99 -7.51 11.04
C SER A 63 -1.64 -7.30 10.35
N GLU A 64 -0.55 -7.25 11.13
CA GLU A 64 0.80 -7.09 10.58
C GLU A 64 1.17 -8.21 9.60
N SER A 65 0.82 -9.46 9.89
CA SER A 65 1.08 -10.58 8.97
C SER A 65 0.29 -10.46 7.67
N GLN A 66 -0.97 -10.00 7.73
CA GLN A 66 -1.77 -9.77 6.52
C GLN A 66 -1.21 -8.61 5.69
N VAL A 67 -0.69 -7.57 6.33
CA VAL A 67 0.05 -6.51 5.63
C VAL A 67 1.25 -7.10 4.88
N GLU A 68 2.05 -7.94 5.53
CA GLU A 68 3.22 -8.58 4.90
C GLU A 68 2.83 -9.47 3.71
N GLU A 69 1.78 -10.27 3.84
CA GLU A 69 1.26 -11.10 2.76
C GLU A 69 0.82 -10.26 1.55
N VAL A 70 0.13 -9.13 1.79
CA VAL A 70 -0.28 -8.23 0.72
C VAL A 70 0.93 -7.56 0.07
N LEU A 71 1.91 -7.12 0.86
CA LEU A 71 3.15 -6.54 0.34
C LEU A 71 3.91 -7.52 -0.58
N GLU A 72 3.97 -8.80 -0.20
CA GLU A 72 4.62 -9.82 -1.04
C GLU A 72 3.81 -10.09 -2.32
N LYS A 73 2.48 -10.03 -2.28
CA LYS A 73 1.65 -10.08 -3.50
C LYS A 73 1.93 -8.90 -4.42
N ILE A 74 1.96 -7.67 -3.89
CA ILE A 74 2.24 -6.45 -4.68
C ILE A 74 3.62 -6.54 -5.32
N LYS A 75 4.61 -7.03 -4.59
CA LYS A 75 6.00 -7.16 -5.07
C LYS A 75 6.16 -8.17 -6.21
N ASN A 76 5.30 -9.19 -6.27
CA ASN A 76 5.38 -10.28 -7.25
C ASN A 76 4.42 -10.12 -8.46
N LEU A 77 3.71 -8.98 -8.55
CA LEU A 77 3.06 -8.56 -9.79
C LEU A 77 4.07 -8.10 -10.84
#